data_AF-A0A7Y6RDR6-F1
#
_entry.id   AF-A0A7Y6RDR6-F1
#
_cell.length_a   1.000
_cell.length_b   1.000
_cell.length_c   1.000
_cell.angle_alpha   90.00
_cell.angle_beta   90.00
_cell.angle_gamma   90.00
#
_symmetry.space_group_name_H-M   'P 1'
#
loop_
_entity.id
_entity.type
_entity.pdbx_description
1 polymer ?
#
loop_
_entity_poly.entity_id
_entity_poly.type
_entity_poly.pdbx_seq_one_letter_code
_entity_poly.pdbx_strand_id
1 'polypeptide(L)'
;MPLEREHHEQAQVTLVLFWVGPYRAAMEACHVLAMTDHPTALRTANAHSLLYDESSDQPQPSRWLTLRDTQTAKGQTASTWQLGVDGDISLQQLPASTLYPLPKLLQSRLFSPALCGFTFEQQQLVLLLDAGKLSLHKPYSTSPSPPAISS
;
A
#
# COMPACT_ATOMS: atom_id res chain seq x y z
N MET A 1 -19.29 -42.16 21.18
CA MET A 1 -19.17 -41.42 19.91
C MET A 1 -18.44 -40.12 20.20
N PRO A 2 -17.12 -40.02 19.97
CA PRO A 2 -16.42 -38.76 20.14
C PRO A 2 -16.71 -37.86 18.93
N LEU A 3 -17.06 -36.60 19.17
CA LEU A 3 -17.07 -35.56 18.14
C LEU A 3 -15.62 -35.25 17.78
N GLU A 4 -15.16 -35.72 16.63
CA GLU A 4 -13.97 -35.17 15.99
C GLU A 4 -14.28 -33.72 15.60
N ARG A 5 -13.85 -32.79 16.45
CA ARG A 5 -13.76 -31.38 16.06
C ARG A 5 -12.61 -31.29 15.06
N GLU A 6 -12.95 -31.30 13.78
CA GLU A 6 -12.05 -30.85 12.73
C GLU A 6 -11.63 -29.42 13.07
N HIS A 7 -10.42 -29.26 13.61
CA HIS A 7 -9.75 -27.98 13.64
C HIS A 7 -9.43 -27.62 12.19
N HIS A 8 -10.38 -26.99 11.49
CA HIS A 8 -10.04 -26.27 10.27
C HIS A 8 -9.01 -25.20 10.69
N GLU A 9 -7.73 -25.43 10.40
CA GLU A 9 -6.71 -24.39 10.45
C GLU A 9 -7.20 -23.24 9.56
N GLN A 10 -7.70 -22.18 10.18
CA GLN A 10 -8.08 -20.99 9.46
C GLN A 10 -6.83 -20.38 8.87
N ALA A 11 -6.82 -20.22 7.54
CA ALA A 11 -5.74 -19.55 6.83
C ALA A 11 -5.43 -18.20 7.48
N GLN A 12 -4.17 -17.98 7.84
CA GLN A 12 -3.70 -16.74 8.44
C GLN A 12 -2.99 -15.90 7.39
N VAL A 13 -3.16 -14.58 7.47
CA VAL A 13 -2.48 -13.62 6.62
C VAL A 13 -1.68 -12.66 7.50
N THR A 14 -0.40 -12.52 7.20
CA THR A 14 0.46 -11.55 7.87
C THR A 14 0.38 -10.21 7.14
N LEU A 15 -0.04 -9.17 7.84
CA LEU A 15 -0.23 -7.82 7.34
C LEU A 15 0.76 -6.85 7.99
N VAL A 16 1.28 -5.93 7.19
CA VAL A 16 2.00 -4.74 7.65
C VAL A 16 1.00 -3.60 7.72
N LEU A 17 0.78 -3.07 8.92
CA LEU A 17 -0.14 -1.98 9.22
C LEU A 17 0.65 -0.67 9.37
N PHE A 18 0.12 0.40 8.81
CA PHE A 18 0.72 1.74 8.82
C PHE A 18 -0.36 2.83 8.70
N TRP A 19 0.02 4.08 8.91
CA TRP A 19 -0.91 5.21 8.76
C TRP A 19 -0.75 5.90 7.40
N VAL A 20 -1.88 6.40 6.90
CA VAL A 20 -1.96 7.29 5.76
C VAL A 20 -2.92 8.43 6.14
N GLY A 21 -2.34 9.55 6.60
CA GLY A 21 -3.13 10.60 7.24
C GLY A 21 -3.97 10.05 8.42
N PRO A 22 -5.30 10.27 8.45
CA PRO A 22 -6.19 9.77 9.51
C PRO A 22 -6.54 8.28 9.40
N TYR A 23 -6.18 7.60 8.30
CA TYR A 23 -6.59 6.23 8.06
C TYR A 23 -5.50 5.23 8.43
N ARG A 24 -5.91 4.11 9.03
CA ARG A 24 -5.07 2.92 9.18
C ARG A 24 -5.17 2.09 7.91
N ALA A 25 -4.04 1.77 7.31
CA ALA A 25 -3.95 0.92 6.13
C ALA A 25 -3.12 -0.33 6.42
N ALA A 26 -3.32 -1.37 5.63
CA ALA A 26 -2.57 -2.60 5.70
C ALA A 26 -2.31 -3.19 4.32
N MET A 27 -1.16 -3.87 4.17
CA MET A 27 -0.87 -4.72 3.01
C MET A 27 -0.25 -6.04 3.46
N GLU A 28 -0.28 -7.05 2.61
CA GLU A 28 0.37 -8.32 2.92
C GLU A 28 1.89 -8.18 3.06
N ALA A 29 2.42 -8.72 4.15
CA ALA A 29 3.83 -8.60 4.52
C ALA A 29 4.77 -9.24 3.50
N CYS A 30 4.29 -10.23 2.72
CA CYS A 30 5.09 -10.90 1.69
C CYS A 30 5.58 -9.96 0.58
N HIS A 31 4.96 -8.78 0.43
CA HIS A 31 5.34 -7.74 -0.53
C HIS A 31 6.34 -6.73 0.05
N VAL A 32 6.52 -6.68 1.36
CA VAL A 32 7.42 -5.76 2.06
C VAL A 32 8.76 -6.45 2.31
N LEU A 33 9.83 -5.86 1.78
CA LEU A 33 11.18 -6.41 1.83
C LEU A 33 12.03 -5.81 2.95
N ALA A 34 11.83 -4.53 3.25
CA ALA A 34 12.59 -3.79 4.26
C ALA A 34 11.86 -2.52 4.70
N MET A 35 12.33 -1.93 5.79
CA MET A 35 11.90 -0.62 6.30
C MET A 35 13.13 0.26 6.54
N THR A 36 13.06 1.54 6.15
CA THR A 36 14.10 2.55 6.38
C THR A 36 13.51 3.87 6.88
N ASP A 37 14.34 4.70 7.50
CA ASP A 37 13.94 6.05 7.97
C ASP A 37 13.95 7.10 6.84
N HIS A 38 14.66 6.82 5.75
CA HIS A 38 14.83 7.72 4.61
C HIS A 38 14.72 6.93 3.30
N PRO A 39 14.36 7.59 2.18
CA PRO A 39 14.28 6.92 0.89
C PRO A 39 15.69 6.57 0.41
N THR A 40 15.86 5.33 -0.03
CA THR A 40 17.10 4.77 -0.60
C THR A 40 16.90 4.20 -2.00
N ALA A 41 15.66 3.95 -2.41
CA ALA A 41 15.31 3.48 -3.74
C ALA A 41 15.15 4.66 -4.73
N LEU A 42 15.48 4.42 -6.00
CA LEU A 42 15.27 5.41 -7.07
C LEU A 42 13.80 5.72 -7.31
N ARG A 43 12.92 4.74 -7.08
CA ARG A 43 11.47 4.84 -7.27
C ARG A 43 10.80 4.96 -5.91
N THR A 44 10.17 6.10 -5.66
CA THR A 44 9.48 6.41 -4.42
C THR A 44 8.07 6.93 -4.70
N ALA A 45 7.13 6.65 -3.79
CA ALA A 45 5.81 7.27 -3.75
C ALA A 45 5.39 7.53 -2.30
N ASN A 46 4.53 8.52 -2.08
CA ASN A 46 3.92 8.75 -0.78
C ASN A 46 2.59 7.98 -0.69
N ALA A 47 2.32 7.28 0.41
CA ALA A 47 1.04 6.61 0.58
C ALA A 47 -0.15 7.58 0.56
N HIS A 48 0.06 8.84 0.93
CA HIS A 48 -0.95 9.89 0.83
C HIS A 48 -1.44 10.08 -0.61
N SER A 49 -0.55 10.04 -1.61
CA SER A 49 -0.93 10.17 -3.03
C SER A 49 -1.69 8.95 -3.58
N LEU A 50 -1.73 7.85 -2.82
CA LEU A 50 -2.46 6.65 -3.24
C LEU A 50 -3.93 6.71 -2.82
N LEU A 51 -4.26 7.36 -1.72
CA LEU A 51 -5.61 7.39 -1.15
C LEU A 51 -6.32 8.73 -1.34
N TYR A 52 -5.58 9.79 -1.62
CA TYR A 52 -6.11 11.14 -1.81
C TYR A 52 -5.81 11.67 -3.22
N ASP A 53 -6.80 12.37 -3.79
CA ASP A 53 -6.71 13.08 -5.07
C ASP A 53 -6.01 14.46 -4.93
N GLU A 54 -5.85 14.94 -3.70
CA GLU A 54 -5.45 16.32 -3.41
C GLU A 54 -3.93 16.55 -3.53
N SER A 55 -3.56 17.55 -4.31
CA SER A 55 -2.19 18.02 -4.56
C SER A 55 -1.73 19.12 -3.60
N SER A 56 -2.22 19.12 -2.36
CA SER A 56 -1.75 20.05 -1.32
C SER A 56 -0.60 19.45 -0.51
N ASP A 57 0.10 20.29 0.28
CA ASP A 57 1.30 19.96 1.05
C ASP A 57 1.23 18.57 1.70
N GLN A 58 1.79 17.58 1.01
CA GLN A 58 1.78 16.21 1.51
C GLN A 58 2.72 16.14 2.71
N PRO A 59 2.27 15.59 3.84
CA PRO A 59 3.14 15.41 4.99
C PRO A 59 4.36 14.59 4.58
N GLN A 60 5.52 14.99 5.09
CA GLN A 60 6.76 14.27 4.84
C GLN A 60 6.66 12.88 5.50
N PRO A 61 6.88 11.79 4.75
CA PRO A 61 6.82 10.44 5.31
C PRO A 61 7.81 10.26 6.46
N SER A 62 7.36 9.66 7.56
CA SER A 62 8.22 9.32 8.70
C SER A 62 8.98 8.01 8.51
N ARG A 63 8.48 7.12 7.64
CA ARG A 63 9.06 5.81 7.38
C ARG A 63 8.91 5.43 5.90
N TRP A 64 9.79 4.55 5.43
CA TRP A 64 9.81 4.08 4.04
C TRP A 64 9.77 2.56 4.00
N LEU A 65 8.74 2.00 3.39
CA LEU A 65 8.59 0.56 3.14
C LEU A 65 9.17 0.22 1.77
N THR A 66 10.17 -0.65 1.72
CA THR A 66 10.71 -1.17 0.46
C THR A 66 9.82 -2.31 -0.02
N LEU A 67 9.21 -2.15 -1.19
CA LEU A 67 8.24 -3.06 -1.77
C LEU A 67 8.83 -3.77 -2.98
N ARG A 68 8.43 -5.02 -3.16
CA ARG A 68 8.70 -5.77 -4.40
C ARG A 68 7.82 -5.22 -5.52
N ASP A 69 8.42 -4.88 -6.65
CA ASP A 69 7.66 -4.57 -7.86
C ASP A 69 7.11 -5.88 -8.47
N THR A 70 5.79 -5.99 -8.49
CA THR A 70 5.07 -7.15 -9.03
C THR A 70 4.76 -7.00 -10.51
N GLN A 71 4.89 -5.79 -11.08
CA GLN A 71 4.59 -5.50 -12.50
C GLN A 71 5.79 -5.80 -13.40
N THR A 72 7.01 -5.61 -12.92
CA THR A 72 8.26 -5.84 -13.70
C THR A 72 8.76 -7.28 -13.68
N ALA A 73 8.11 -8.18 -12.94
CA ALA A 73 8.45 -9.61 -12.85
C ALA A 73 8.37 -10.36 -14.20
N LYS A 74 7.79 -9.76 -15.25
CA LYS A 74 7.81 -10.27 -16.63
C LYS A 74 9.10 -9.86 -17.36
N GLY A 75 10.26 -10.36 -16.90
CA GLY A 75 11.44 -10.51 -17.76
C GLY A 75 12.63 -9.56 -17.57
N GLN A 76 12.62 -8.67 -16.59
CA GLN A 76 13.83 -7.92 -16.18
C GLN A 76 13.94 -7.88 -14.65
N THR A 77 15.18 -7.69 -14.17
CA THR A 77 15.63 -7.65 -12.78
C THR A 77 14.52 -7.19 -11.83
N ALA A 78 14.17 -8.02 -10.84
CA ALA A 78 13.13 -7.71 -9.85
C ALA A 78 13.34 -6.30 -9.28
N SER A 79 12.56 -5.34 -9.79
CA SER A 79 12.67 -3.95 -9.37
C SER A 79 12.09 -3.85 -7.97
N THR A 80 12.66 -2.96 -7.16
CA THR A 80 12.03 -2.53 -5.92
C THR A 80 11.64 -1.07 -6.04
N TRP A 81 10.72 -0.64 -5.19
CA TRP A 81 10.36 0.76 -5.01
C TRP A 81 10.01 0.99 -3.55
N GLN A 82 9.95 2.24 -3.12
CA GLN A 82 9.68 2.58 -1.72
C GLN A 82 8.40 3.38 -1.56
N LEU A 83 7.58 2.96 -0.60
CA LEU A 83 6.37 3.65 -0.18
C LEU A 83 6.65 4.41 1.12
N GLY A 84 6.57 5.73 1.06
CA GLY A 84 6.57 6.59 2.23
C GLY A 84 5.25 6.46 2.98
N VAL A 85 5.31 6.19 4.29
CA VAL A 85 4.14 6.05 5.16
C VAL A 85 4.30 6.90 6.42
N ASP A 86 3.17 7.14 7.09
CA ASP A 86 3.12 7.92 8.31
C ASP A 86 3.06 7.03 9.56
N GLY A 87 3.57 7.57 10.66
CA GLY A 87 3.44 6.99 12.00
C GLY A 87 4.14 5.66 12.18
N ASP A 88 3.66 4.92 13.18
CA ASP A 88 4.20 3.61 13.55
C ASP A 88 3.76 2.52 12.58
N ILE A 89 4.70 1.62 12.30
CA ILE A 89 4.48 0.42 11.50
C ILE A 89 4.40 -0.77 12.43
N SER A 90 3.39 -1.61 12.24
CA SER A 90 3.20 -2.84 13.03
C SER A 90 2.94 -4.04 12.13
N LEU A 91 3.32 -5.22 12.60
CA LEU A 91 3.05 -6.49 11.92
C LEU A 91 1.94 -7.21 12.68
N GLN A 92 0.89 -7.64 11.98
CA GLN A 92 -0.23 -8.37 12.58
C GLN A 92 -0.54 -9.62 11.76
N GLN A 93 -0.86 -10.71 12.45
CA GLN A 93 -1.43 -11.90 11.83
C GLN A 93 -2.92 -11.93 12.09
N LEU A 94 -3.71 -11.98 11.02
CA LEU A 94 -5.16 -12.03 11.10
C LEU A 94 -5.70 -13.27 10.36
N PRO A 95 -6.80 -13.87 10.84
CA PRO A 95 -7.49 -14.89 10.08
C PRO A 95 -8.01 -14.31 8.77
N ALA A 96 -7.81 -15.01 7.66
CA ALA A 96 -8.28 -14.57 6.34
C ALA A 96 -9.80 -14.33 6.31
N SER A 97 -10.56 -15.01 7.17
CA SER A 97 -12.01 -14.84 7.33
C SER A 97 -12.44 -13.47 7.90
N THR A 98 -11.51 -12.68 8.43
CA THR A 98 -11.78 -11.31 8.91
C THR A 98 -11.45 -10.24 7.87
N LEU A 99 -10.96 -10.64 6.69
CA LEU A 99 -10.69 -9.73 5.58
C LEU A 99 -11.95 -9.62 4.73
N TYR A 100 -12.54 -8.43 4.70
CA TYR A 100 -13.79 -8.18 3.98
C TYR A 100 -13.50 -7.47 2.66
N PRO A 101 -14.05 -7.95 1.53
CA PRO A 101 -13.93 -7.23 0.27
C PRO A 101 -14.71 -5.91 0.33
N LEU A 102 -14.29 -4.94 -0.48
CA LEU A 102 -15.04 -3.69 -0.60
C LEU A 102 -16.45 -3.93 -1.15
N PRO A 103 -17.50 -3.32 -0.55
CA PRO A 103 -18.82 -3.31 -1.13
C PRO A 103 -18.82 -2.67 -2.52
N LYS A 104 -19.64 -3.20 -3.44
CA LYS A 104 -19.72 -2.72 -4.84
C LYS A 104 -19.94 -1.21 -4.96
N LEU A 105 -20.72 -0.63 -4.04
CA LEU A 105 -20.98 0.81 -3.99
C LEU A 105 -19.71 1.63 -3.74
N LEU A 106 -18.79 1.13 -2.92
CA LEU A 106 -17.51 1.79 -2.67
C LEU A 106 -16.55 1.55 -3.85
N GLN A 107 -16.54 0.35 -4.41
CA GLN A 107 -15.70 0.02 -5.58
C GLN A 107 -15.88 0.99 -6.74
N SER A 108 -17.12 1.40 -7.06
CA SER A 108 -17.40 2.33 -8.16
C SER A 108 -17.01 3.78 -7.90
N ARG A 109 -16.53 4.10 -6.69
CA ARG A 109 -16.16 5.45 -6.24
C ARG A 109 -14.70 5.51 -5.78
N LEU A 110 -13.94 4.43 -5.96
CA LEU A 110 -12.55 4.37 -5.56
C LEU A 110 -11.72 5.28 -6.46
N PHE A 111 -10.93 6.13 -5.82
CA PHE A 111 -9.83 6.83 -6.45
C PHE A 111 -8.64 5.87 -6.66
N SER A 112 -8.39 5.01 -5.67
CA SER A 112 -7.26 4.08 -5.68
C SER A 112 -7.67 2.67 -6.13
N PRO A 113 -7.09 2.12 -7.22
CA PRO A 113 -7.32 0.73 -7.58
C PRO A 113 -6.69 -0.26 -6.59
N ALA A 114 -5.76 0.22 -5.75
CA ALA A 114 -5.10 -0.61 -4.74
C ALA A 114 -6.01 -0.90 -3.53
N LEU A 115 -6.98 -0.04 -3.24
CA LEU A 115 -7.92 -0.28 -2.16
C LEU A 115 -8.84 -1.45 -2.54
N CYS A 116 -8.71 -2.60 -1.86
CA CYS A 116 -9.38 -3.84 -2.25
C CYS A 116 -10.35 -4.37 -1.17
N GLY A 117 -10.19 -3.95 0.08
CA GLY A 117 -10.99 -4.44 1.19
C GLY A 117 -10.83 -3.61 2.45
N PHE A 118 -11.36 -4.16 3.54
CA PHE A 118 -11.18 -3.65 4.88
C PHE A 118 -11.14 -4.80 5.89
N THR A 119 -10.58 -4.53 7.06
CA THR A 119 -10.64 -5.41 8.23
C THR A 119 -10.85 -4.55 9.48
N PHE A 120 -10.98 -5.20 10.63
CA PHE A 120 -11.00 -4.51 11.92
C PHE A 120 -9.86 -5.03 12.79
N GLU A 121 -9.05 -4.11 13.29
CA GLU A 121 -8.07 -4.36 14.34
C GLU A 121 -8.51 -3.58 15.57
N GLN A 122 -8.79 -4.25 16.70
CA GLN A 122 -9.21 -3.58 17.94
C GLN A 122 -10.40 -2.61 17.77
N GLN A 123 -11.40 -3.00 16.96
CA GLN A 123 -12.57 -2.18 16.60
C GLN A 123 -12.26 -0.94 15.75
N GLN A 124 -11.02 -0.76 15.29
CA GLN A 124 -10.66 0.27 14.32
C GLN A 124 -10.75 -0.28 12.90
N LEU A 125 -11.32 0.52 12.00
CA LEU A 125 -11.34 0.21 10.57
C LEU A 125 -9.92 0.29 10.00
N VAL A 126 -9.51 -0.78 9.31
CA VAL A 126 -8.22 -0.83 8.60
C VAL A 126 -8.49 -1.08 7.12
N LEU A 127 -7.95 -0.22 6.26
CA LEU A 127 -8.07 -0.32 4.82
C LEU A 127 -7.07 -1.34 4.27
N LEU A 128 -7.53 -2.28 3.43
CA LEU A 128 -6.66 -3.28 2.82
C LEU A 128 -6.21 -2.81 1.43
N LEU A 129 -4.89 -2.76 1.24
CA LEU A 129 -4.24 -2.36 0.00
C LEU A 129 -3.59 -3.56 -0.69
N ASP A 130 -3.95 -3.78 -1.94
CA ASP A 130 -3.33 -4.74 -2.84
C ASP A 130 -2.01 -4.18 -3.37
N ALA A 131 -0.89 -4.71 -2.86
CA ALA A 131 0.44 -4.28 -3.26
C ALA A 131 0.71 -4.48 -4.77
N GLY A 132 0.00 -5.41 -5.42
CA GLY A 132 0.10 -5.63 -6.86
C GLY A 132 -0.51 -4.53 -7.72
N LYS A 133 -1.44 -3.77 -7.14
CA LYS A 133 -2.15 -2.66 -7.81
C LYS A 133 -1.60 -1.30 -7.42
N LEU A 134 -0.66 -1.24 -6.48
CA LEU A 134 0.11 -0.06 -6.16
C LEU A 134 0.95 0.34 -7.38
N SER A 135 0.40 1.26 -8.17
CA SER A 135 1.06 1.76 -9.36
C SER A 135 1.78 3.05 -9.00
N LEU A 136 3.10 3.11 -9.19
CA LEU A 136 3.73 4.41 -9.36
C LEU A 136 3.16 4.99 -10.66
N HIS A 137 2.23 5.93 -10.56
CA HIS A 137 2.02 6.83 -11.68
C HIS A 137 3.39 7.44 -11.98
N LYS A 138 3.85 7.30 -13.23
CA LYS A 138 5.07 7.97 -13.67
C LYS A 138 4.96 9.43 -13.20
N PRO A 139 5.98 10.00 -12.51
CA PRO A 139 6.00 11.44 -12.34
C PRO A 139 5.84 12.02 -13.74
N TYR A 140 4.91 12.95 -13.89
CA TYR A 140 4.75 13.74 -15.12
C TYR A 140 6.15 14.24 -15.49
N SER A 141 6.76 13.67 -16.53
CA SER A 141 8.06 14.15 -16.95
C SER A 141 7.83 15.50 -17.61
N THR A 142 8.75 16.41 -17.34
CA THR A 142 9.04 17.65 -18.06
C THR A 142 7.99 18.74 -17.95
N SER A 143 8.26 19.63 -16.98
CA SER A 143 8.20 21.08 -17.19
C SER A 143 8.61 21.43 -18.63
N PRO A 144 7.85 22.24 -19.38
CA PRO A 144 8.34 22.85 -20.60
C PRO A 144 9.36 23.94 -20.24
N SER A 145 10.65 23.65 -20.38
CA SER A 145 11.67 24.71 -20.49
C SER A 145 11.55 25.44 -21.84
N PRO A 146 11.94 26.73 -21.88
CA PRO A 146 11.21 27.81 -22.55
C PRO A 146 11.57 27.95 -24.05
N PRO A 147 10.79 28.70 -24.85
CA PRO A 147 11.28 29.15 -26.14
C PRO A 147 12.51 30.02 -25.92
N ALA A 148 13.62 29.62 -26.54
CA ALA A 148 14.82 30.44 -26.66
C ALA A 148 14.45 31.74 -27.38
N ILE A 149 14.53 32.87 -26.69
CA ILE A 149 14.54 34.17 -27.34
C ILE A 149 15.97 34.37 -27.84
N SER A 150 16.17 34.14 -29.14
CA SER A 150 17.36 34.60 -29.84
C SER A 150 17.32 36.12 -29.99
N SER A 151 18.51 36.70 -29.89
CA SER A 151 18.95 38.11 -29.93
C SER A 151 18.10 39.11 -30.71
#